data_AF-A0A940L7Z4-F1
#
_entry.id   AF-A0A940L7Z4-F1
#
_cell.length_a   1.000
_cell.length_b   1.000
_cell.length_c   1.000
_cell.angle_alpha   90.00
_cell.angle_beta   90.00
_cell.angle_gamma   90.00
#
_symmetry.space_group_name_H-M   'P 1'
#
loop_
_entity.id
_entity.type
_entity.pdbx_description
1 polymer ?
#
loop_
_entity_poly.entity_id
_entity_poly.type
_entity_poly.pdbx_seq_one_letter_code
_entity_poly.pdbx_strand_id
1 'polypeptide(L)' 'MRKYIIFASIGFELVGLIIGCFYLGEFLDAKYQTKGLIFVGLSMACLVGWLVRVIWLLKRMQDQEDKNPGKDDK' A
#
# COMPACT_ATOMS: atom_id res chain seq x y z
N MET A 1 15.15 -3.83 -14.39
CA MET A 1 15.41 -4.12 -12.95
C MET A 1 14.53 -3.32 -12.00
N ARG A 2 14.36 -1.99 -12.15
CA ARG A 2 13.52 -1.18 -11.24
C ARG A 2 12.07 -1.68 -11.08
N LYS A 3 11.39 -2.07 -12.17
CA LYS A 3 9.99 -2.53 -12.17
C LYS A 3 9.74 -3.77 -11.29
N TYR A 4 10.70 -4.71 -11.22
CA TYR A 4 10.58 -5.90 -10.36
C TYR A 4 10.67 -5.55 -8.86
N ILE A 5 11.57 -4.65 -8.48
CA ILE A 5 11.69 -4.17 -7.09
C ILE A 5 10.42 -3.46 -6.66
N ILE A 6 9.82 -2.65 -7.56
CA ILE A 6 8.57 -1.96 -7.31
C ILE A 6 7.43 -2.96 -7.10
N PHE A 7 7.30 -3.95 -7.97
CA PHE A 7 6.25 -4.97 -7.84
C PHE A 7 6.41 -5.79 -6.55
N ALA A 8 7.64 -6.15 -6.19
CA ALA A 8 7.96 -6.82 -4.93
C ALA A 8 7.63 -5.93 -3.71
N SER A 9 7.90 -4.62 -3.78
CA SER A 9 7.56 -3.69 -2.69
C SER A 9 6.05 -3.53 -2.48
N ILE A 10 5.26 -3.48 -3.56
CA ILE A 10 3.79 -3.42 -3.48
C ILE A 10 3.24 -4.71 -2.84
N GLY A 11 3.75 -5.87 -3.24
CA GLY A 11 3.37 -7.15 -2.63
C GLY A 11 3.75 -7.24 -1.15
N PHE A 12 4.95 -6.77 -0.78
CA PHE A 12 5.40 -6.71 0.61
C PHE A 12 4.55 -5.76 1.46
N GLU A 13 4.20 -4.58 0.92
CA GLU A 13 3.28 -3.64 1.58
C GLU A 13 1.90 -4.27 1.81
N LEU A 14 1.36 -5.01 0.84
CA LEU A 14 0.07 -5.68 0.99
C LEU A 14 0.11 -6.69 2.14
N VAL A 15 1.15 -7.52 2.23
CA VAL A 15 1.33 -8.48 3.32
C VAL A 15 1.47 -7.76 4.67
N GLY A 16 2.29 -6.71 4.73
CA GLY A 16 2.45 -5.89 5.93
C GLY A 16 1.14 -5.24 6.37
N LEU A 17 0.33 -4.78 5.43
CA LEU A 17 -0.97 -4.16 5.70
C LEU A 17 -1.99 -5.17 6.21
N ILE A 18 -1.99 -6.41 5.69
CA ILE A 18 -2.83 -7.49 6.21
C ILE A 18 -2.45 -7.80 7.67
N ILE A 19 -1.17 -8.01 7.96
CA ILE A 19 -0.69 -8.30 9.32
C ILE A 19 -0.99 -7.12 10.26
N GLY A 20 -0.75 -5.90 9.79
CA GLY A 20 -1.05 -4.67 10.52
C GLY A 20 -2.53 -4.54 10.84
N CYS A 21 -3.42 -4.72 9.86
CA CYS A 21 -4.87 -4.72 10.08
C CYS A 21 -5.31 -5.83 11.03
N PHE A 22 -4.68 -7.01 10.96
CA PHE A 22 -5.01 -8.12 11.84
C PHE A 22 -4.74 -7.75 13.31
N TYR A 23 -3.51 -7.33 13.62
CA TYR A 23 -3.12 -6.95 14.98
C TYR A 23 -3.87 -5.71 15.49
N LEU A 24 -3.96 -4.68 14.65
CA LEU A 24 -4.53 -3.39 15.03
C LEU A 24 -6.05 -3.47 15.15
N GLY A 25 -6.68 -4.27 14.28
CA GLY A 25 -8.10 -4.56 14.34
C GLY A 25 -8.47 -5.43 15.55
N GLU A 26 -7.66 -6.45 15.89
CA GLU A 26 -7.87 -7.25 17.11
C GLU A 26 -7.71 -6.40 18.37
N PHE A 27 -6.69 -5.53 18.41
CA PHE A 27 -6.46 -4.62 19.54
C PHE A 27 -7.60 -3.61 19.72
N LEU A 28 -8.11 -3.03 18.63
CA LEU A 28 -9.24 -2.09 18.71
C LEU A 28 -10.55 -2.81 19.06
N ASP A 29 -10.79 -4.00 18.52
CA ASP A 29 -12.02 -4.74 18.81
C ASP A 29 -12.05 -5.23 20.26
N ALA A 30 -10.89 -5.61 20.82
CA ALA A 30 -10.76 -5.91 22.25
C ALA A 30 -11.07 -4.70 23.15
N LYS A 31 -10.75 -3.48 22.70
CA LYS A 31 -10.97 -2.23 23.46
C LYS A 31 -12.40 -1.71 23.35
N TYR A 32 -13.04 -1.86 22.20
CA TYR A 32 -14.36 -1.29 21.92
C TYR A 32 -15.51 -2.30 21.93
N GLN A 33 -15.23 -3.61 22.10
CA GLN A 33 -16.21 -4.71 22.11
C GLN A 33 -17.18 -4.69 20.90
N THR A 34 -16.71 -4.20 19.76
CA THR A 34 -17.55 -3.91 18.59
C THR A 34 -17.89 -5.12 17.71
N LYS A 35 -17.65 -6.35 18.18
CA LYS A 35 -17.95 -7.60 17.46
C LYS A 35 -17.45 -7.56 16.01
N GLY A 36 -16.26 -7.03 15.77
CA GLY A 36 -15.63 -6.98 14.45
C GLY A 36 -16.10 -5.89 13.48
N LEU A 37 -17.05 -5.02 13.86
CA LEU A 37 -17.45 -3.89 12.99
C LEU A 37 -16.31 -2.89 12.77
N ILE A 38 -15.53 -2.60 13.81
CA ILE A 38 -14.35 -1.75 13.71
C ILE A 38 -13.28 -2.43 12.85
N PHE A 39 -13.12 -3.74 12.98
CA PHE A 39 -12.18 -4.49 12.14
C PHE A 39 -12.49 -4.33 10.66
N VAL A 40 -13.76 -4.49 10.27
CA VAL A 40 -14.20 -4.34 8.87
C VAL A 40 -14.01 -2.90 8.39
N GLY A 41 -14.45 -1.91 9.18
CA GLY A 41 -14.30 -0.50 8.82
C GLY A 41 -12.85 -0.07 8.66
N LEU A 42 -11.98 -0.51 9.57
CA LEU A 42 -10.55 -0.20 9.57
C LEU A 42 -9.82 -0.93 8.44
N SER A 43 -10.17 -2.17 8.15
CA SER A 43 -9.66 -2.92 6.99
C SER A 43 -10.03 -2.26 5.68
N MET A 44 -11.29 -1.81 5.54
CA MET A 44 -11.76 -1.09 4.36
C MET A 44 -11.02 0.24 4.19
N ALA A 45 -10.87 1.02 5.26
CA ALA A 45 -10.15 2.29 5.25
C ALA A 45 -8.66 2.11 4.92
N CYS A 46 -8.01 1.10 5.51
CA CYS A 46 -6.61 0.75 5.20
C CYS A 46 -6.44 0.34 3.73
N LEU A 47 -7.34 -0.50 3.20
CA LEU A 47 -7.29 -0.91 1.79
C LEU A 47 -7.46 0.29 0.85
N VAL A 48 -8.43 1.17 1.11
CA VAL A 48 -8.65 2.37 0.29
C VAL A 48 -7.45 3.31 0.36
N GLY A 49 -6.93 3.58 1.57
CA GLY A 49 -5.75 4.42 1.76
C GLY A 49 -4.51 3.88 1.06
N TRP A 50 -4.32 2.56 1.11
CA TRP A 50 -3.24 1.89 0.40
C TRP A 50 -3.42 1.96 -1.12
N LEU A 51 -4.63 1.77 -1.62
CA LEU A 51 -4.91 1.83 -3.05
C LEU A 51 -4.62 3.23 -3.62
N VAL A 52 -4.97 4.29 -2.89
CA VAL A 52 -4.56 5.67 -3.22
C VAL A 52 -3.03 5.82 -3.23
N ARG A 53 -2.34 5.26 -2.24
CA ARG A 53 -0.87 5.29 -2.16
C ARG A 53 -0.22 4.60 -3.36
N VAL A 54 -0.73 3.44 -3.76
CA VAL A 54 -0.26 2.66 -4.92
C VAL A 54 -0.47 3.45 -6.21
N ILE A 55 -1.65 4.03 -6.42
CA ILE A 55 -1.94 4.85 -7.62
C ILE A 55 -0.99 6.06 -7.67
N TRP A 56 -0.76 6.72 -6.54
CA TRP A 56 0.15 7.86 -6.48
C TRP A 56 1.59 7.47 -6.81
N LEU A 57 2.05 6.32 -6.29
CA LEU A 57 3.37 5.79 -6.60
C LEU A 57 3.49 5.43 -8.09
N LEU A 58 2.49 4.78 -8.67
CA LEU A 58 2.44 4.46 -10.10
C LEU A 58 2.51 5.71 -10.97
N LYS A 59 1.70 6.73 -10.69
CA LYS A 59 1.74 8.01 -11.43
C LYS A 59 3.10 8.69 -11.31
N ARG A 60 3.70 8.67 -10.12
CA ARG A 60 5.04 9.24 -9.90
C ARG A 60 6.10 8.47 -10.70
N MET A 61 6.02 7.15 -10.78
CA MET A 61 6.97 6.35 -11.56
C MET A 61 6.84 6.60 -13.05
N GLN A 62 5.61 6.73 -13.57
CA GLN A 62 5.38 7.12 -14.96
C GLN A 62 5.98 8.50 -15.27
N ASP A 63 5.75 9.50 -14.41
CA ASP A 63 6.32 10.85 -14.58
C ASP A 63 7.87 10.86 -14.54
N GLN A 64 8.48 9.93 -13.81
CA GLN A 64 9.94 9.77 -13.73
C GLN A 64 10.52 9.04 -14.95
N GLU A 65 9.79 8.11 -15.58
CA GLU A 65 10.18 7.49 -16.85
C GLU A 65 10.11 8.51 -18.00
N ASP A 66 9.08 9.37 -18.04
CA ASP A 66 8.90 10.39 -19.09
C ASP A 66 9.94 11.53 -19.03
N LYS A 67 10.41 11.89 -17.83
CA LYS A 67 11.40 12.97 -17.62
C LYS A 67 12.86 12.61 -17.88
N ASN A 68 13.18 11.38 -18.32
CA ASN A 68 14.55 10.98 -18.65
C ASN A 68 14.76 10.65 -20.14
N PRO A 69 14.61 11.61 -21.08
CA PRO A 69 14.96 11.43 -22.49
C PRO A 69 16.43 11.78 -22.75
N GLY A 70 17.39 11.13 -22.07
CA GLY A 70 18.80 11.50 -22.28
C GLY A 70 19.82 10.74 -21.46
N LYS A 71 20.10 9.49 -21.84
CA LYS A 71 21.42 8.88 -21.59
C LYS A 71 21.74 7.76 -22.60
N ASP A 72 21.47 8.05 -23.87
CA ASP A 72 22.13 7.43 -25.02
C ASP A 72 23.00 8.53 -25.66
N ASP A 73 24.15 8.82 -25.06
CA ASP A 73 25.29 9.45 -25.74
C ASP A 73 26.49 9.43 -24.78
N LYS A 74 27.16 8.28 -24.72
CA LYS A 74 28.63 8.11 -24.69
C LYS A 74 29.01 6.64 -24.56
#